data_AF-A0A9D7MR12-F1
#
_entry.id   AF-A0A9D7MR12-F1
#
_cell.length_a   1.000
_cell.length_b   1.000
_cell.length_c   1.000
_cell.angle_alpha   90.00
_cell.angle_beta   90.00
_cell.angle_gamma   90.00
#
_symmetry.space_group_name_H-M   'P 1'
#
loop_
_entity.id
_entity.type
_entity.pdbx_description
1 polymer ?
#
loop_
_entity_poly.entity_id
_entity_poly.type
_entity_poly.pdbx_seq_one_letter_code
_entity_poly.pdbx_strand_id
1 'polypeptide(L)'
;MRKYALLFLMLICSCSKEKEQMVLPDFAKADKVTLTYKTDFDSAGKIILKNIDITDPEEISKLRATITTIPFDYQYCLSTGTMAFYKDSSVITEVVFNTTKDFRHIAFNYNNKLIAIALSEKDAAMLESYKDKISIH
;
A
#
# COMPACT_ATOMS: atom_id res chain seq x y z
N MET A 1 -6.54 1.59 -55.40
CA MET A 1 -7.14 2.08 -54.13
C MET A 1 -7.60 0.99 -53.16
N ARG A 2 -7.14 -0.28 -53.27
CA ARG A 2 -7.60 -1.39 -52.41
C ARG A 2 -6.56 -1.88 -51.38
N LYS A 3 -5.30 -1.44 -51.50
CA LYS A 3 -4.18 -1.88 -50.64
C LYS A 3 -3.90 -0.95 -49.45
N TYR A 4 -4.39 0.30 -49.48
CA TYR A 4 -4.19 1.26 -48.38
C TYR A 4 -5.24 1.13 -47.26
N ALA A 5 -6.38 0.48 -47.52
CA ALA A 5 -7.41 0.25 -46.52
C ALA A 5 -7.01 -0.81 -45.47
N LEU A 6 -6.19 -1.80 -45.84
CA LEU A 6 -5.70 -2.82 -44.91
C LEU A 6 -4.67 -2.28 -43.92
N LEU A 7 -3.83 -1.33 -44.34
CA LEU A 7 -2.79 -0.75 -43.49
C LEU A 7 -3.40 0.12 -42.38
N PHE A 8 -4.52 0.81 -42.68
CA PHE A 8 -5.24 1.62 -41.71
C PHE A 8 -5.96 0.76 -40.66
N LEU A 9 -6.44 -0.45 -41.02
CA LEU A 9 -7.08 -1.36 -40.07
C LEU A 9 -6.09 -1.98 -39.06
N MET A 10 -4.83 -2.22 -39.45
CA MET A 10 -3.82 -2.76 -38.53
C MET A 10 -3.33 -1.74 -37.49
N LEU A 11 -3.43 -0.43 -37.77
CA LEU A 11 -3.02 0.62 -36.84
C LEU A 11 -4.04 0.87 -35.71
N ILE A 12 -5.30 0.48 -35.88
CA ILE A 12 -6.36 0.70 -34.87
C ILE A 12 -6.43 -0.42 -33.84
N CYS A 13 -5.81 -1.58 -34.10
CA CYS A 13 -5.83 -2.72 -33.17
C CYS A 13 -4.65 -2.75 -32.18
N SER A 14 -3.67 -1.84 -32.27
CA SER A 14 -2.48 -1.92 -31.42
C SER A 14 -2.54 -1.07 -30.13
N CYS A 15 -3.68 -0.43 -29.84
CA CYS A 15 -3.91 0.30 -28.59
C CYS A 15 -4.89 -0.42 -27.66
N SER A 16 -4.84 -1.75 -27.62
CA SER A 16 -5.26 -2.45 -26.40
C SER A 16 -4.15 -2.21 -25.36
N LYS A 17 -4.22 -1.09 -24.63
CA LYS A 17 -3.58 -1.02 -23.31
C LYS A 17 -4.27 -2.09 -22.48
N GLU A 18 -3.76 -3.32 -22.50
CA GLU A 18 -4.03 -4.28 -21.45
C GLU A 18 -3.77 -3.54 -20.14
N LYS A 19 -4.84 -3.22 -19.41
CA LYS A 19 -4.70 -2.81 -18.02
C LYS A 19 -4.09 -4.03 -17.35
N GLU A 20 -2.77 -4.01 -17.18
CA GLU A 20 -2.04 -5.02 -16.42
C GLU A 20 -2.78 -5.15 -15.09
N GLN A 21 -3.50 -6.26 -14.92
CA GLN A 21 -4.30 -6.46 -13.72
C GLN A 21 -3.31 -6.58 -12.57
N MET A 22 -3.30 -5.59 -11.70
CA MET A 22 -2.38 -5.56 -10.56
C MET A 22 -2.70 -6.76 -9.65
N VAL A 23 -1.81 -7.75 -9.66
CA VAL A 23 -1.88 -8.89 -8.75
C VAL A 23 -1.24 -8.47 -7.44
N LEU A 24 -2.02 -8.50 -6.36
CA LEU A 24 -1.56 -8.13 -5.03
C LEU A 24 -0.97 -9.36 -4.31
N PRO A 25 -0.06 -9.17 -3.32
CA PRO A 25 0.33 -10.23 -2.40
C PRO A 25 -0.89 -10.91 -1.75
N ASP A 26 -0.81 -12.20 -1.48
CA ASP A 26 -1.85 -12.91 -0.75
C ASP A 26 -1.79 -12.55 0.74
N PHE A 27 -2.55 -11.53 1.14
CA PHE A 27 -2.71 -11.12 2.53
C PHE A 27 -3.71 -12.00 3.30
N ALA A 28 -4.43 -12.92 2.64
CA ALA A 28 -5.54 -13.66 3.23
C ALA A 28 -5.09 -14.54 4.41
N LYS A 29 -3.82 -14.96 4.40
CA LYS A 29 -3.22 -15.86 5.39
C LYS A 29 -2.67 -15.15 6.61
N ALA A 30 -2.68 -13.82 6.67
CA ALA A 30 -2.11 -13.09 7.80
C ALA A 30 -2.89 -13.34 9.10
N ASP A 31 -2.18 -13.68 10.19
CA ASP A 31 -2.73 -13.86 11.54
C ASP A 31 -2.27 -12.77 12.53
N LYS A 32 -1.31 -11.95 12.12
CA LYS A 32 -0.90 -10.74 12.83
C LYS A 32 -0.53 -9.64 11.86
N VAL A 33 -0.81 -8.40 12.24
CA VAL A 33 -0.31 -7.19 11.59
C VAL A 33 0.44 -6.34 12.60
N THR A 34 1.65 -5.90 12.26
CA THR A 34 2.36 -4.87 13.03
C THR A 34 2.29 -3.56 12.26
N LEU A 35 1.73 -2.52 12.90
CA LEU A 35 1.77 -1.15 12.39
C LEU A 35 2.92 -0.41 13.06
N THR A 36 3.81 0.18 12.26
CA THR A 36 4.92 1.00 12.74
C THR A 36 4.72 2.44 12.28
N TYR A 37 4.72 3.39 13.20
CA TYR A 37 4.58 4.81 12.91
C TYR A 37 5.88 5.55 13.16
N LYS A 38 6.21 6.47 12.24
CA LYS A 38 7.26 7.48 12.44
C LYS A 38 6.62 8.67 13.13
N THR A 39 6.97 8.92 14.39
CA THR A 39 6.25 9.91 15.20
C THR A 39 7.01 11.20 15.46
N ASP A 40 8.34 11.13 15.64
CA ASP A 40 9.17 12.30 15.90
C ASP A 40 10.66 11.96 15.69
N PHE A 41 11.58 12.85 16.10
CA PHE A 41 13.00 12.62 16.22
C PHE A 41 13.44 12.68 17.70
N ASP A 42 14.40 11.83 18.09
CA ASP A 42 15.03 11.91 19.39
C ASP A 42 16.04 13.08 19.47
N SER A 43 16.62 13.30 20.64
CA SER A 43 17.63 14.35 20.86
C SER A 43 18.91 14.17 20.05
N ALA A 44 19.13 13.00 19.45
CA ALA A 44 20.23 12.69 18.55
C ALA A 44 19.83 12.79 17.06
N GLY A 45 18.59 13.22 16.76
CA GLY A 45 18.06 13.35 15.40
C GLY A 45 17.69 12.02 14.75
N LYS A 46 17.50 10.94 15.51
CA LYS A 46 17.01 9.65 15.00
C LYS A 46 15.49 9.58 15.04
N ILE A 47 14.89 8.98 14.03
CA ILE A 47 13.43 8.80 13.96
C ILE A 47 12.96 7.91 15.12
N ILE A 48 11.97 8.40 15.87
CA ILE A 48 11.23 7.63 16.87
C ILE A 48 10.18 6.80 16.16
N LEU A 49 10.28 5.49 16.35
CA LEU A 49 9.35 4.51 15.82
C LEU A 49 8.47 3.99 16.95
N LYS A 50 7.18 3.88 16.66
CA LYS A 50 6.19 3.32 17.58
C LYS A 50 5.42 2.19 16.91
N ASN A 51 5.30 1.06 17.59
CA ASN A 51 4.72 -0.16 17.05
C ASN A 51 3.42 -0.55 17.74
N ILE A 52 2.51 -1.16 16.99
CA ILE A 52 1.30 -1.81 17.51
C ILE A 52 1.16 -3.16 16.84
N ASP A 53 0.98 -4.19 17.66
CA ASP A 53 0.64 -5.52 17.17
C ASP A 53 -0.88 -5.72 17.22
N ILE A 54 -1.44 -6.18 16.10
CA ILE A 54 -2.86 -6.41 15.90
C ILE A 54 -3.04 -7.88 15.55
N THR A 55 -3.72 -8.60 16.43
CA THR A 55 -4.03 -10.04 16.28
C THR A 55 -5.52 -10.32 16.13
N ASP A 56 -6.37 -9.28 16.25
CA ASP A 56 -7.81 -9.39 16.05
C ASP A 56 -8.11 -9.63 14.55
N PRO A 57 -8.77 -10.74 14.17
CA PRO A 57 -9.03 -11.06 12.76
C PRO A 57 -9.90 -10.04 12.01
N GLU A 58 -10.84 -9.38 12.69
CA GLU A 58 -11.69 -8.35 12.08
C GLU A 58 -10.87 -7.11 11.76
N GLU A 59 -10.02 -6.69 12.70
CA GLU A 59 -9.10 -5.56 12.49
C GLU A 59 -8.07 -5.85 11.40
N ILE A 60 -7.50 -7.06 11.38
CA ILE A 60 -6.62 -7.51 10.28
C ILE A 60 -7.37 -7.45 8.95
N SER A 61 -8.63 -7.89 8.92
CA SER A 61 -9.43 -7.83 7.70
C SER A 61 -9.70 -6.41 7.22
N LYS A 62 -9.95 -5.46 8.13
CA LYS A 62 -10.08 -4.03 7.80
C LYS A 62 -8.78 -3.47 7.23
N LEU A 63 -7.64 -3.79 7.82
CA LEU A 63 -6.33 -3.35 7.35
C LEU A 63 -6.01 -3.89 5.95
N ARG A 64 -6.34 -5.15 5.66
CA ARG A 64 -6.21 -5.70 4.31
C ARG A 64 -7.07 -4.98 3.28
N ALA A 65 -8.29 -4.60 3.66
CA ALA A 65 -9.20 -3.88 2.76
C ALA A 65 -8.69 -2.49 2.36
N THR A 66 -7.71 -1.92 3.10
CA THR A 66 -7.06 -0.66 2.71
C THR A 66 -6.13 -0.81 1.50
N ILE A 67 -5.70 -2.04 1.19
CA ILE A 67 -4.86 -2.33 0.02
C ILE A 67 -5.75 -2.40 -1.22
N THR A 68 -5.99 -1.25 -1.82
CA THR A 68 -6.77 -1.13 -3.06
C THR A 68 -5.96 -1.53 -4.30
N THR A 69 -6.61 -1.53 -5.47
CA THR A 69 -5.97 -1.74 -6.78
C THR A 69 -5.89 -0.46 -7.60
N ILE A 70 -6.21 0.70 -7.00
CA ILE A 70 -6.20 1.99 -7.71
C ILE A 70 -4.76 2.48 -7.74
N PRO A 71 -4.11 2.61 -8.92
CA PRO A 71 -2.72 3.04 -8.99
C PRO A 71 -2.57 4.49 -8.48
N PHE A 72 -1.44 4.77 -7.87
CA PHE A 72 -1.01 6.10 -7.46
C PHE A 72 0.32 6.43 -8.14
N ASP A 73 0.42 7.63 -8.72
CA ASP A 73 1.67 8.09 -9.32
C ASP A 73 2.69 8.30 -8.20
N TYR A 74 3.67 7.42 -8.13
CA TYR A 74 4.65 7.40 -7.07
C TYR A 74 5.56 8.64 -7.15
N GLN A 75 5.16 9.70 -6.48
CA GLN A 75 5.97 10.90 -6.30
C GLN A 75 6.64 10.82 -4.93
N TYR A 76 7.90 10.39 -4.91
CA TYR A 76 8.82 10.44 -3.76
C TYR A 76 8.26 9.93 -2.42
N CYS A 77 8.73 8.75 -1.98
CA CYS A 77 8.31 8.04 -0.76
C CYS A 77 8.53 8.82 0.55
N LEU A 78 7.70 9.83 0.81
CA LEU A 78 7.36 10.20 2.16
C LEU A 78 6.43 9.11 2.68
N SER A 79 6.77 8.47 3.80
CA SER A 79 5.89 7.53 4.47
C SER A 79 5.69 7.97 5.91
N THR A 80 4.46 7.83 6.40
CA THR A 80 4.10 8.08 7.81
C THR A 80 4.26 6.81 8.64
N GLY A 81 4.29 5.64 8.01
CA GLY A 81 4.53 4.38 8.68
C GLY A 81 4.69 3.17 7.75
N THR A 82 4.76 2.00 8.36
CA THR A 82 4.74 0.69 7.68
C THR A 82 3.72 -0.23 8.31
N MET A 83 3.25 -1.19 7.52
CA MET A 83 2.33 -2.25 7.91
C MET A 83 2.92 -3.59 7.46
N ALA A 84 3.32 -4.41 8.43
CA ALA A 84 3.89 -5.73 8.20
C ALA A 84 2.86 -6.82 8.53
N PHE A 85 2.58 -7.69 7.56
CA PHE A 85 1.66 -8.80 7.68
C PHE A 85 2.44 -10.08 7.97
N TYR A 86 2.01 -10.83 8.99
CA TYR A 86 2.68 -12.05 9.44
C TYR A 86 1.77 -13.26 9.34
N LYS A 87 2.39 -14.42 9.12
CA LYS A 87 1.81 -15.73 9.35
C LYS A 87 2.78 -16.58 10.14
N ASP A 88 2.35 -17.12 11.29
CA ASP A 88 3.16 -17.99 12.15
C ASP A 88 4.51 -17.33 12.51
N SER A 89 4.48 -16.03 12.82
CA SER A 89 5.64 -15.16 13.11
C SER A 89 6.57 -14.83 11.94
N SER A 90 6.31 -15.32 10.72
CA SER A 90 7.06 -14.97 9.52
C SER A 90 6.39 -13.81 8.77
N VAL A 91 7.18 -12.82 8.34
CA VAL A 91 6.67 -11.73 7.49
C VAL A 91 6.28 -12.30 6.14
N ILE A 92 5.00 -12.18 5.78
CA ILE A 92 4.52 -12.49 4.42
C ILE A 92 4.84 -11.32 3.50
N THR A 93 4.54 -10.11 3.97
CA THR A 93 4.73 -8.88 3.19
C THR A 93 4.75 -7.68 4.11
N GLU A 94 5.50 -6.66 3.70
CA GLU A 94 5.55 -5.36 4.35
C GLU A 94 5.21 -4.29 3.32
N VAL A 95 4.37 -3.33 3.74
CA VAL A 95 3.98 -2.19 2.91
C VAL A 95 4.30 -0.90 3.67
N VAL A 96 4.67 0.15 2.95
CA VAL A 96 4.75 1.50 3.50
C VAL A 96 3.43 2.21 3.24
N PHE A 97 3.02 3.09 4.15
CA PHE A 97 1.86 3.95 3.93
C PHE A 97 2.19 5.42 4.22
N ASN A 98 1.46 6.30 3.57
CA ASN A 98 1.42 7.73 3.85
C ASN A 98 -0.03 8.18 3.96
N THR A 99 -0.34 8.88 5.05
CA THR A 99 -1.69 9.36 5.41
C THR A 99 -1.86 10.87 5.17
N THR A 100 -0.78 11.59 4.80
CA THR A 100 -0.80 13.02 4.51
C THR A 100 -1.69 13.32 3.31
N LYS A 101 -2.59 14.31 3.46
CA LYS A 101 -3.73 14.61 2.57
C LYS A 101 -3.43 14.57 1.06
N ASP A 102 -2.30 15.12 0.63
CA ASP A 102 -1.94 15.25 -0.78
C ASP A 102 -1.03 14.12 -1.30
N PHE A 103 -0.57 13.25 -0.39
CA PHE A 103 0.38 12.18 -0.68
C PHE A 103 -0.14 10.82 -0.20
N ARG A 104 -1.46 10.65 -0.07
CA ARG A 104 -2.05 9.44 0.50
C ARG A 104 -1.83 8.23 -0.41
N HIS A 105 -0.96 7.32 0.01
CA HIS A 105 -0.67 6.12 -0.75
C HIS A 105 -0.23 4.97 0.15
N ILE A 106 -0.29 3.76 -0.40
CA ILE A 106 0.42 2.59 0.10
C ILE A 106 1.39 2.16 -1.01
N ALA A 107 2.62 1.82 -0.64
CA ALA A 107 3.60 1.29 -1.59
C ALA A 107 4.26 0.01 -1.08
N PHE A 108 4.59 -0.87 -2.01
CA PHE A 108 5.19 -2.17 -1.72
C PHE A 108 5.94 -2.70 -2.93
N ASN A 109 6.91 -3.59 -2.69
CA ASN A 109 7.59 -4.31 -3.75
C ASN A 109 6.86 -5.60 -4.07
N TYR A 110 6.58 -5.83 -5.35
CA TYR A 110 5.99 -7.08 -5.83
C TYR A 110 6.62 -7.47 -7.17
N ASN A 111 7.12 -8.70 -7.29
CA ASN A 111 7.83 -9.19 -8.47
C ASN A 111 8.92 -8.23 -8.97
N ASN A 112 9.74 -7.71 -8.05
CA ASN A 112 10.81 -6.73 -8.30
C ASN A 112 10.35 -5.40 -8.92
N LYS A 113 9.04 -5.12 -8.90
CA LYS A 113 8.47 -3.81 -9.27
C LYS A 113 7.99 -3.11 -8.01
N LEU A 114 8.31 -1.83 -7.90
CA LEU A 114 7.70 -0.97 -6.90
C LEU A 114 6.30 -0.59 -7.36
N ILE A 115 5.32 -0.90 -6.53
CA ILE A 115 3.91 -0.62 -6.77
C ILE A 115 3.47 0.43 -5.75
N ALA A 116 2.71 1.43 -6.22
CA ALA A 116 2.04 2.39 -5.37
C ALA A 116 0.56 2.45 -5.72
N ILE A 117 -0.26 2.45 -4.67
CA ILE A 117 -1.72 2.47 -4.76
C ILE A 117 -2.27 3.61 -3.93
N ALA A 118 -3.41 4.15 -4.37
CA ALA A 118 -4.07 5.24 -3.68
C ALA A 118 -4.63 4.77 -2.34
N LEU A 119 -4.46 5.60 -1.31
CA LEU A 119 -5.06 5.41 0.00
C LEU A 119 -6.21 6.41 0.16
N SER A 120 -7.42 5.92 0.41
CA SER A 120 -8.58 6.79 0.56
C SER A 120 -8.48 7.65 1.83
N GLU A 121 -9.23 8.75 1.89
CA GLU A 121 -9.31 9.57 3.10
C GLU A 121 -9.82 8.78 4.31
N LYS A 122 -10.82 7.92 4.09
CA LYS A 122 -11.40 7.07 5.13
C LYS A 122 -10.36 6.08 5.67
N ASP A 123 -9.61 5.44 4.77
CA ASP A 123 -8.61 4.45 5.17
C ASP A 123 -7.39 5.11 5.82
N ALA A 124 -7.01 6.30 5.36
CA ALA A 124 -5.98 7.11 6.01
C ALA A 124 -6.39 7.52 7.43
N ALA A 125 -7.63 7.97 7.63
CA ALA A 125 -8.15 8.29 8.95
C ALA A 125 -8.21 7.06 9.87
N MET A 126 -8.59 5.90 9.32
CA MET A 126 -8.56 4.63 10.06
C MET A 126 -7.13 4.29 10.49
N LEU A 127 -6.14 4.36 9.59
CA LEU A 127 -4.74 4.11 9.91
C LEU A 127 -4.22 5.11 10.96
N GLU A 128 -4.60 6.39 10.89
CA GLU A 128 -4.23 7.37 11.92
C GLU A 128 -4.85 7.04 13.28
N SER A 129 -6.09 6.52 13.34
CA SER A 129 -6.76 6.19 14.61
C SER A 129 -6.05 5.12 15.45
N TYR A 130 -5.19 4.30 14.84
CA TYR A 130 -4.37 3.35 15.59
C TYR A 130 -3.24 4.05 16.36
N LYS A 131 -2.76 5.23 15.94
CA LYS A 131 -1.74 5.98 16.70
C LYS A 131 -2.17 6.30 18.13
N ASP A 132 -3.46 6.56 18.33
CA ASP A 132 -4.02 6.86 19.66
C ASP A 132 -3.95 5.65 20.60
N LYS A 133 -3.99 4.43 20.05
CA LYS A 133 -3.85 3.18 20.83
C LYS A 133 -2.43 2.96 21.35
N ILE A 134 -1.44 3.68 20.83
CA ILE A 134 -0.05 3.56 21.27
C ILE A 134 0.18 4.19 22.66
N SER A 135 -0.67 5.13 23.06
CA SER A 135 -0.47 5.93 24.28
C SER A 135 -0.96 5.24 25.57
N ILE A 136 -1.35 3.96 25.52
CA ILE A 136 -2.01 3.24 26.64
C ILE A 136 -1.06 2.24 27.35
N HIS A 137 0.23 2.19 26.99
CA HIS A 137 1.22 1.32 27.65
C HIS A 137 2.42 2.09 28.20
#